data_AF-A0A1V2AW06-F1
#
_entry.id   AF-A0A1V2AW06-F1
#
_cell.length_a   1.000
_cell.length_b   1.000
_cell.length_c   1.000
_cell.angle_alpha   90.00
_cell.angle_beta   90.00
_cell.angle_gamma   90.00
#
_symmetry.space_group_name_H-M   'P 1'
#
loop_
_entity.id
_entity.type
_entity.pdbx_description
1 polymer ?
#
loop_
_entity_poly.entity_id
_entity_poly.type
_entity_poly.pdbx_seq_one_letter_code
_entity_poly.pdbx_strand_id
1 'polypeptide(L)'
;MKASYIIEVSIKTIRGYTAFCHYQLGSIPNDAERIFACMKGAPVNANGDAPFQINLIWQSSIKTVTLATQFCTLAELKENSHYISREVFKLLNLE
;
A
#
# COMPACT_ATOMS: atom_id res chain seq x y z
N MET A 1 -20.50 9.83 3.27
CA MET A 1 -19.50 10.09 2.20
C MET A 1 -18.66 8.84 2.02
N LYS A 2 -18.48 8.36 0.79
CA LYS A 2 -17.77 7.10 0.52
C LYS A 2 -16.27 7.37 0.56
N ALA A 3 -15.63 7.14 1.70
CA ALA A 3 -14.19 7.12 1.81
C ALA A 3 -13.67 5.71 1.47
N SER A 4 -12.48 5.64 0.88
CA SER A 4 -11.82 4.40 0.51
C SER A 4 -10.36 4.39 0.92
N TYR A 5 -9.88 3.22 1.31
CA TYR A 5 -8.48 2.97 1.58
C TYR A 5 -7.84 2.30 0.35
N ILE A 6 -6.62 2.72 0.03
CA ILE A 6 -5.86 2.27 -1.12
C ILE A 6 -4.44 1.95 -0.66
N ILE A 7 -3.91 0.80 -1.09
CA ILE A 7 -2.47 0.55 -1.06
C ILE A 7 -1.91 0.92 -2.42
N GLU A 8 -1.06 1.94 -2.46
CA GLU A 8 -0.31 2.32 -3.66
C GLU A 8 1.08 1.71 -3.63
N VAL A 9 1.47 1.05 -4.72
CA VAL A 9 2.85 0.66 -4.94
C VAL A 9 3.44 1.59 -5.99
N SER A 10 4.56 2.21 -5.64
CA SER A 10 5.35 3.07 -6.50
C SER A 10 6.73 2.48 -6.76
N ILE A 11 7.24 2.68 -7.98
CA ILE A 11 8.57 2.23 -8.41
C ILE A 11 9.52 3.42 -8.45
N LYS A 12 10.74 3.23 -7.96
CA LYS A 12 11.81 4.23 -8.04
C LYS A 12 12.29 4.37 -9.49
N THR A 13 12.29 5.59 -9.99
CA THR A 13 12.83 5.97 -11.29
C THR A 13 13.93 7.02 -11.12
N ILE A 14 14.59 7.40 -12.22
CA ILE A 14 15.57 8.51 -12.22
C ILE A 14 14.96 9.86 -11.82
N ARG A 15 13.63 10.02 -11.86
CA ARG A 15 12.90 11.25 -11.48
C ARG A 15 12.24 11.15 -10.10
N GLY A 16 12.53 10.09 -9.34
CA GLY A 16 11.85 9.77 -8.08
C GLY A 16 10.83 8.64 -8.25
N TYR A 17 9.94 8.49 -7.28
CA TYR A 17 8.93 7.44 -7.28
C TYR A 17 7.76 7.77 -8.20
N THR A 18 7.26 6.77 -8.90
CA THR A 18 6.07 6.86 -9.74
C THR A 18 5.13 5.72 -9.39
N ALA A 19 3.84 6.05 -9.27
CA ALA A 19 2.80 5.06 -9.03
C ALA A 19 2.81 3.99 -10.13
N PHE A 20 2.81 2.73 -9.72
CA PHE A 20 2.86 1.57 -10.60
C PHE A 20 1.56 0.77 -10.55
N CYS A 21 1.04 0.52 -9.34
CA CYS A 21 -0.26 -0.11 -9.18
C CYS A 21 -0.95 0.32 -7.89
N HIS A 22 -2.25 0.06 -7.83
CA HIS A 22 -3.11 0.34 -6.69
C HIS A 22 -3.95 -0.88 -6.33
N TYR A 23 -4.06 -1.18 -5.04
CA TYR A 23 -5.01 -2.14 -4.48
C TYR A 23 -6.09 -1.37 -3.73
N GLN A 24 -7.36 -1.53 -4.13
CA GLN A 24 -8.48 -0.94 -3.40
C GLN A 24 -8.91 -1.86 -2.26
N LEU A 25 -8.86 -1.36 -1.03
CA LEU A 25 -9.25 -2.09 0.19
C LEU A 25 -10.71 -1.86 0.59
N GLY A 26 -11.40 -0.90 -0.04
CA GLY A 26 -12.77 -0.54 0.33
C GLY A 26 -12.84 0.41 1.52
N SER A 27 -13.93 0.35 2.29
CA SER A 27 -14.32 1.39 3.27
C SER A 27 -14.06 1.03 4.74
N ILE A 28 -13.25 0.01 5.04
CA ILE A 28 -13.02 -0.44 6.43
C ILE A 28 -11.62 0.01 6.92
N PRO A 29 -11.54 1.03 7.81
CA PRO A 29 -10.27 1.58 8.29
C PRO A 29 -9.37 0.56 9.00
N ASN A 30 -9.95 -0.20 9.92
CA ASN A 30 -9.21 -1.09 10.80
C ASN A 30 -8.51 -2.21 10.01
N ASP A 31 -9.17 -2.73 8.97
CA ASP A 31 -8.57 -3.76 8.12
C ASP A 31 -7.49 -3.21 7.21
N ALA A 32 -7.64 -1.98 6.70
CA ALA A 32 -6.64 -1.35 5.87
C ALA A 32 -5.32 -1.14 6.65
N GLU A 33 -5.40 -0.63 7.88
CA GLU A 33 -4.23 -0.44 8.75
C GLU A 33 -3.63 -1.79 9.17
N ARG A 34 -4.45 -2.78 9.53
CA ARG A 34 -4.00 -4.14 9.87
C ARG A 34 -3.28 -4.81 8.70
N ILE A 35 -3.85 -4.76 7.50
CA ILE A 35 -3.24 -5.34 6.29
C ILE A 35 -1.89 -4.67 6.06
N PHE A 36 -1.83 -3.34 6.07
CA PHE A 36 -0.59 -2.62 5.84
C PHE A 36 0.48 -2.90 6.91
N ALA A 37 0.09 -3.02 8.18
CA ALA A 37 1.00 -3.32 9.28
C ALA A 37 1.66 -4.71 9.16
N CYS A 38 0.99 -5.67 8.51
CA CYS A 38 1.53 -7.01 8.26
C CYS A 38 2.41 -7.11 7.01
N MET A 39 2.50 -6.03 6.21
CA MET A 39 3.35 -6.02 5.03
C MET A 39 4.83 -5.94 5.40
N LYS A 40 5.66 -6.52 4.54
CA LYS A 40 7.12 -6.49 4.67
C LYS A 40 7.69 -5.20 4.10
N GLY A 41 8.70 -4.67 4.78
CA GLY A 41 9.44 -3.50 4.37
C GLY A 41 9.92 -2.69 5.55
N ALA A 42 10.64 -1.61 5.27
CA ALA A 42 11.13 -0.67 6.26
C ALA A 42 10.34 0.65 6.21
N PRO A 43 10.04 1.29 7.34
CA PRO A 43 9.37 2.60 7.36
C PRO A 43 10.27 3.74 6.85
N VAL A 44 11.59 3.51 6.81
CA VAL A 44 12.59 4.50 6.43
C VAL A 44 13.50 3.91 5.35
N ASN A 45 13.68 4.65 4.25
CA ASN A 45 14.66 4.34 3.23
C ASN A 45 15.97 5.09 3.50
N ALA A 46 16.75 4.60 4.48
CA ALA A 46 17.92 5.31 4.99
C ALA A 46 18.97 5.62 3.90
N ASN A 47 19.14 4.69 2.95
CA ASN A 47 20.12 4.83 1.87
C ASN A 47 19.52 5.47 0.60
N GLY A 48 18.21 5.75 0.62
CA GLY A 48 17.49 6.29 -0.53
C GLY A 48 17.43 5.36 -1.74
N ASP A 49 17.85 4.10 -1.63
CA ASP A 49 18.08 3.16 -2.74
C ASP A 49 16.97 2.12 -2.93
N ALA A 50 16.00 2.05 -1.99
CA ALA A 50 14.90 1.11 -2.11
C ALA A 50 14.18 1.22 -3.48
N PRO A 51 13.97 0.10 -4.18
CA PRO A 51 13.38 0.12 -5.52
C PRO A 51 11.87 0.38 -5.49
N PHE A 52 11.18 0.07 -4.38
CA PHE A 52 9.74 0.24 -4.25
C PHE A 52 9.37 1.01 -2.99
N GLN A 53 8.33 1.83 -3.12
CA GLN A 53 7.66 2.52 -2.04
C GLN A 53 6.20 2.09 -2.04
N ILE A 54 5.68 1.74 -0.86
CA ILE A 54 4.30 1.34 -0.66
C ILE A 54 3.66 2.36 0.28
N ASN A 55 2.54 2.93 -0.13
CA ASN A 55 1.78 3.90 0.64
C ASN A 55 0.40 3.35 1.01
N LEU A 56 0.02 3.48 2.29
CA LEU A 56 -1.38 3.39 2.69
C LEU A 56 -2.02 4.77 2.52
N ILE A 57 -3.02 4.87 1.67
CA ILE A 57 -3.69 6.11 1.31
C ILE A 57 -5.15 6.02 1.74
N TRP A 58 -5.60 7.06 2.45
CA TRP A 58 -7.02 7.33 2.63
C TRP A 58 -7.47 8.35 1.60
N GLN A 59 -8.52 8.02 0.86
CA GLN A 59 -9.09 8.88 -0.17
C GLN A 59 -10.56 9.15 0.11
N SER A 60 -10.94 10.42 0.02
CA SER A 60 -12.32 10.91 0.02
C SER A 60 -12.55 11.77 -1.22
N SER A 61 -13.79 12.18 -1.46
CA SER A 61 -14.13 13.06 -2.58
C SER A 61 -13.48 14.45 -2.52
N ILE A 62 -12.96 14.86 -1.35
CA ILE A 62 -12.41 16.20 -1.10
C ILE A 62 -10.92 16.19 -0.79
N LYS A 63 -10.36 15.06 -0.38
CA LYS A 63 -8.99 14.98 0.13
C LYS A 63 -8.42 13.58 -0.01
N THR A 64 -7.15 13.52 -0.39
CA THR A 64 -6.29 12.34 -0.36
C THR A 64 -5.21 12.54 0.69
N VAL A 65 -4.98 11.54 1.54
CA VAL A 65 -3.99 11.59 2.62
C VAL A 65 -3.20 10.29 2.63
N THR A 66 -1.88 10.39 2.56
CA THR A 66 -1.00 9.26 2.86
C THR A 66 -0.94 9.08 4.38
N LEU A 67 -1.40 7.92 4.85
CA LEU A 67 -1.44 7.56 6.27
C LEU A 67 -0.14 6.92 6.73
N ALA A 68 0.47 6.09 5.89
CA ALA A 68 1.72 5.41 6.18
C ALA A 68 2.50 5.09 4.91
N THR A 69 3.81 4.92 5.06
CA THR A 69 4.72 4.57 3.97
C THR A 69 5.69 3.49 4.43
N GLN A 70 5.98 2.54 3.55
CA GLN A 70 7.01 1.52 3.70
C GLN A 70 7.83 1.45 2.41
N PHE A 71 9.08 1.03 2.52
CA PHE A 71 9.99 0.82 1.42
C PHE A 71 10.39 -0.65 1.39
N CYS A 72 10.43 -1.24 0.21
CA CYS A 72 10.69 -2.66 0.08
C CYS A 72 11.49 -3.01 -1.17
N THR A 73 12.08 -4.19 -1.13
CA THR A 73 12.76 -4.85 -2.23
C THR A 73 11.77 -5.53 -3.17
N LEU A 74 12.24 -5.98 -4.35
CA LEU A 74 11.41 -6.79 -5.25
C LEU A 74 10.94 -8.11 -4.61
N ALA A 75 11.80 -8.74 -3.80
CA ALA A 75 11.48 -9.99 -3.13
C ALA A 75 10.34 -9.80 -2.12
N GLU A 76 10.40 -8.76 -1.31
CA GLU A 76 9.34 -8.39 -0.38
C GLU A 76 8.07 -7.94 -1.11
N LEU A 77 8.19 -7.20 -2.21
CA LEU A 77 7.03 -6.79 -3.00
C LEU A 77 6.26 -8.00 -3.56
N LYS A 78 6.95 -9.04 -4.01
CA LYS A 78 6.32 -10.29 -4.46
C LYS A 78 5.46 -10.89 -3.34
N GLU A 79 6.00 -10.95 -2.13
CA GLU A 79 5.28 -11.49 -0.97
C GLU A 79 4.12 -10.60 -0.54
N ASN A 80 4.35 -9.29 -0.49
CA ASN A 80 3.34 -8.28 -0.20
C ASN A 80 2.18 -8.34 -1.19
N SER A 81 2.46 -8.46 -2.49
CA SER A 81 1.44 -8.54 -3.54
C SER A 81 0.57 -9.78 -3.37
N HIS A 82 1.18 -10.93 -3.06
CA HIS A 82 0.44 -12.15 -2.74
C HIS A 82 -0.43 -11.97 -1.49
N TYR A 83 0.13 -11.41 -0.43
CA TYR A 83 -0.57 -11.17 0.83
C TYR A 83 -1.77 -10.21 0.66
N ILE A 84 -1.55 -9.02 0.09
CA ILE A 84 -2.61 -8.02 -0.13
C ILE A 84 -3.74 -8.60 -0.97
N SER A 85 -3.40 -9.26 -2.09
CA SER A 85 -4.41 -9.85 -2.97
C SER A 85 -5.28 -10.87 -2.24
N ARG A 86 -4.67 -11.69 -1.37
CA ARG A 86 -5.39 -12.67 -0.56
C ARG A 86 -6.29 -12.02 0.49
N GLU A 87 -5.80 -11.02 1.22
CA GLU A 87 -6.59 -10.37 2.27
C GLU A 87 -7.73 -9.52 1.68
N VAL A 88 -7.48 -8.78 0.59
CA VAL A 88 -8.53 -8.04 -0.14
C VAL A 88 -9.59 -9.00 -0.66
N PHE A 89 -9.19 -10.16 -1.21
CA PHE A 89 -10.16 -11.15 -1.68
C PHE A 89 -11.09 -11.64 -0.56
N LYS A 90 -10.54 -11.94 0.63
CA LYS A 90 -11.35 -12.34 1.79
C LYS A 90 -12.34 -11.25 2.18
N LEU A 91 -11.86 -10.01 2.35
CA LEU A 91 -12.68 -8.86 2.72
C LEU A 91 -13.85 -8.61 1.79
N LEU A 92 -13.67 -8.83 0.49
CA LEU A 92 -14.69 -8.51 -0.52
C LEU A 92 -15.67 -9.65 -0.81
N ASN A 93 -15.35 -10.89 -0.43
CA ASN A 93 -16.11 -12.06 -0.90
C ASN A 93 -16.49 -13.07 0.21
N LEU A 94 -15.80 -13.06 1.35
CA LEU A 94 -15.92 -14.11 2.37
C LEU A 94 -16.33 -13.58 3.75
N GLU A 95 -16.34 -12.26 3.94
CA GLU A 95 -16.78 -11.57 5.16
C GLU A 95 -18.03 -10.72 4.90
#